data_AF-A0A1Q7CZH0-F1
#
_entry.id   AF-A0A1Q7CZH0-F1
#
_cell.length_a   1.000
_cell.length_b   1.000
_cell.length_c   1.000
_cell.angle_alpha   90.00
_cell.angle_beta   90.00
_cell.angle_gamma   90.00
#
_symmetry.space_group_name_H-M   'P 1'
#
loop_
_entity.id
_entity.type
_entity.pdbx_description
1 polymer ?
#
loop_
_entity_poly.entity_id
_entity_poly.type
_entity_poly.pdbx_seq_one_letter_code
_entity_poly.pdbx_strand_id
1 'polypeptide(L)'
;MPSHGYGTIGLKPAIISELQKDTDENYPGMFLPSALIIMMNEVKRKYYTVGIYNIKIDFSGRYTSLTVRSDVKEWFEVNYEILKEKYEKKYKANNFTKFASIFMLNMFESKAVSQNNIIKLKEADFAWLVSEYNQRKKEYETEYGVKTFEHFADVFLKELLERINSAKKILTL
;
A
#
# COMPACT_ATOMS: atom_id res chain seq x y z
N MET A 1 20.35 12.13 -18.87
CA MET A 1 18.87 11.96 -18.73
C MET A 1 18.24 13.29 -19.05
N PRO A 2 17.39 13.45 -20.08
CA PRO A 2 16.84 14.76 -20.38
C PRO A 2 15.84 15.18 -19.28
N SER A 3 16.13 16.35 -18.72
CA SER A 3 15.50 17.06 -17.62
C SER A 3 14.07 17.51 -17.94
N HIS A 4 13.11 16.61 -17.86
CA HIS A 4 11.70 17.00 -17.84
C HIS A 4 11.38 17.42 -16.40
N GLY A 5 11.37 18.73 -16.14
CA GLY A 5 11.32 19.32 -14.80
C GLY A 5 10.10 18.88 -13.97
N TYR A 6 8.98 19.58 -14.14
CA TYR A 6 7.76 19.33 -13.40
C TYR A 6 6.53 19.48 -14.30
N GLY A 7 5.48 18.72 -13.97
CA GLY A 7 4.16 18.84 -14.57
C GLY A 7 3.09 19.04 -13.50
N THR A 8 1.93 19.51 -13.90
CA THR A 8 0.80 19.74 -12.98
C THR A 8 -0.36 18.81 -13.27
N ILE A 9 -1.03 18.35 -12.21
CA ILE A 9 -2.27 17.58 -12.25
C ILE A 9 -3.34 18.36 -11.49
N GLY A 10 -4.50 18.56 -12.10
CA GLY A 10 -5.62 19.19 -11.43
C GLY A 10 -6.23 18.25 -10.39
N LEU A 11 -6.46 18.70 -9.16
CA LEU A 11 -7.13 17.93 -8.11
C LEU A 11 -8.18 18.75 -7.39
N LYS A 12 -9.21 18.05 -6.89
CA LYS A 12 -10.24 18.66 -6.06
C LYS A 12 -9.78 18.73 -4.60
N PRO A 13 -10.29 19.69 -3.81
CA PRO A 13 -9.80 19.91 -2.44
C PRO A 13 -9.96 18.67 -1.55
N ALA A 14 -11.11 18.00 -1.62
CA ALA A 14 -11.35 16.76 -0.86
C ALA A 14 -10.33 15.67 -1.20
N ILE A 15 -9.96 15.56 -2.49
CA ILE A 15 -8.99 14.57 -2.98
C ILE A 15 -7.59 14.91 -2.47
N ILE A 16 -7.20 16.19 -2.50
CA ILE A 16 -5.90 16.62 -1.96
C ILE A 16 -5.83 16.33 -0.46
N SER A 17 -6.88 16.66 0.28
CA SER A 17 -6.92 16.42 1.73
C SER A 17 -6.78 14.94 2.06
N GLU A 18 -7.46 14.07 1.33
CA GLU A 18 -7.35 12.62 1.52
C GLU A 18 -5.95 12.12 1.18
N LEU A 19 -5.40 12.51 0.01
CA LEU A 19 -4.06 12.11 -0.39
C LEU A 19 -2.97 12.62 0.56
N GLN A 20 -3.15 13.82 1.14
CA GLN A 20 -2.24 14.37 2.15
C GLN A 20 -2.30 13.55 3.43
N LYS A 21 -3.51 13.26 3.93
CA LYS A 21 -3.70 12.40 5.09
C LYS A 21 -3.07 11.02 4.88
N ASP A 22 -3.34 10.37 3.74
CA ASP A 22 -2.76 9.07 3.41
C ASP A 22 -1.23 9.15 3.30
N THR A 23 -0.70 10.27 2.80
CA THR A 23 0.75 10.50 2.78
C THR A 23 1.31 10.60 4.19
N ASP A 24 0.71 11.40 5.06
CA ASP A 24 1.18 11.58 6.44
C ASP A 24 1.16 10.26 7.23
N GLU A 25 0.15 9.42 7.00
CA GLU A 25 0.01 8.11 7.64
C GLU A 25 1.03 7.08 7.12
N ASN A 26 1.24 7.00 5.80
CA ASN A 26 2.06 5.96 5.18
C ASN A 26 3.53 6.37 5.00
N TYR A 27 3.80 7.66 5.02
CA TYR A 27 5.06 8.30 4.64
C TYR A 27 5.34 9.53 5.53
N PRO A 28 5.47 9.34 6.85
CA PRO A 28 5.55 10.44 7.81
C PRO A 28 6.71 11.39 7.49
N GLY A 29 6.40 12.69 7.46
CA GLY A 29 7.35 13.75 7.15
C GLY A 29 7.65 13.94 5.65
N MET A 30 6.96 13.23 4.75
CA MET A 30 7.10 13.42 3.30
C MET A 30 5.95 14.20 2.70
N PHE A 31 6.26 14.99 1.67
CA PHE A 31 5.24 15.64 0.86
C PHE A 31 4.65 14.68 -0.18
N LEU A 32 3.38 14.86 -0.52
CA LEU A 32 2.66 14.05 -1.50
C LEU A 32 3.43 13.86 -2.84
N PRO A 33 4.01 14.90 -3.47
CA PRO A 33 4.79 14.70 -4.71
C PRO A 33 5.96 13.70 -4.55
N SER A 34 6.63 13.71 -3.40
CA SER A 34 7.73 12.79 -3.10
C SER A 34 7.22 11.36 -2.86
N ALA A 35 6.11 11.22 -2.13
CA ALA A 35 5.46 9.94 -1.92
C ALA A 35 5.03 9.30 -3.25
N LEU A 36 4.48 10.08 -4.19
CA LEU A 36 4.08 9.59 -5.51
C LEU A 36 5.26 9.05 -6.33
N ILE A 37 6.45 9.64 -6.21
CA ILE A 37 7.67 9.10 -6.85
C ILE A 37 8.00 7.71 -6.31
N ILE A 38 7.94 7.55 -4.99
CA ILE A 38 8.22 6.27 -4.32
C ILE A 38 7.19 5.24 -4.76
N MET A 39 5.90 5.55 -4.66
CA MET A 39 4.81 4.64 -5.02
C MET A 39 4.86 4.23 -6.49
N MET A 40 5.13 5.16 -7.41
CA MET A 40 5.34 4.83 -8.82
C MET A 40 6.44 3.77 -8.98
N ASN A 41 7.57 3.94 -8.30
CA ASN A 41 8.68 3.00 -8.39
C ASN A 41 8.34 1.65 -7.77
N GLU A 42 7.61 1.62 -6.65
CA GLU A 42 7.15 0.38 -6.02
C GLU A 42 6.20 -0.41 -6.94
N VAL A 43 5.27 0.28 -7.60
CA VAL A 43 4.36 -0.33 -8.59
C VAL A 43 5.14 -0.82 -9.82
N LYS A 44 6.06 -0.01 -10.36
CA LYS A 44 6.90 -0.42 -11.50
C LYS A 44 7.78 -1.63 -11.17
N ARG A 45 8.25 -1.74 -9.92
CA ARG A 45 9.02 -2.88 -9.41
C ARG A 45 8.15 -4.07 -8.98
N LYS A 46 6.83 -3.96 -9.13
CA LYS A 46 5.84 -5.00 -8.81
C LYS A 46 5.83 -5.40 -7.32
N TYR A 47 6.20 -4.49 -6.41
CA TYR A 47 5.99 -4.73 -4.98
C TYR A 47 4.51 -4.80 -4.63
N TYR A 48 3.67 -4.11 -5.40
CA TYR A 48 2.23 -4.29 -5.39
C TYR A 48 1.65 -3.88 -6.76
N THR A 49 0.39 -4.24 -7.00
CA THR A 49 -0.37 -3.83 -8.18
C THR A 49 -1.48 -2.87 -7.78
N VAL A 50 -1.79 -1.89 -8.64
CA VAL A 50 -2.86 -0.94 -8.38
C VAL A 50 -4.21 -1.62 -8.64
N GLY A 51 -4.90 -1.92 -7.55
CA GLY A 51 -6.25 -2.45 -7.52
C GLY A 51 -7.30 -1.40 -7.86
N ILE A 52 -8.56 -1.82 -7.81
CA ILE A 52 -9.70 -0.96 -8.09
C ILE A 52 -10.70 -1.10 -6.94
N TYR A 53 -10.69 -0.15 -6.00
CA TYR A 53 -11.45 -0.22 -4.76
C TYR A 53 -12.76 0.55 -4.85
N ASN A 54 -13.67 0.34 -3.90
CA ASN A 54 -14.91 1.10 -3.85
C ASN A 54 -14.69 2.41 -3.09
N ILE A 55 -14.13 3.40 -3.79
CA ILE A 55 -13.79 4.70 -3.21
C ILE A 55 -14.94 5.67 -3.45
N LYS A 56 -15.47 6.28 -2.38
CA LYS A 56 -16.41 7.39 -2.49
C LYS A 56 -15.61 8.68 -2.64
N ILE A 57 -15.84 9.41 -3.73
CA ILE A 57 -15.02 10.56 -4.08
C ILE A 57 -15.91 11.78 -4.26
N ASP A 58 -15.61 12.82 -3.50
CA ASP A 58 -16.21 14.12 -3.70
C ASP A 58 -15.39 14.94 -4.71
N PHE A 59 -16.01 15.22 -5.85
CA PHE A 59 -15.45 16.10 -6.88
C PHE A 59 -16.03 17.53 -6.82
N SER A 60 -16.61 17.94 -5.69
CA SER A 60 -17.08 19.31 -5.48
C SER A 60 -15.92 20.32 -5.34
N GLY A 61 -16.24 21.61 -5.39
CA GLY A 61 -15.27 22.69 -5.22
C GLY A 61 -14.43 23.01 -6.47
N ARG A 62 -13.49 23.94 -6.33
CA ARG A 62 -12.62 24.40 -7.43
C ARG A 62 -11.37 23.53 -7.53
N TYR A 63 -10.93 23.28 -8.77
CA TYR A 63 -9.66 22.57 -8.98
C TYR A 63 -8.48 23.41 -8.49
N THR A 64 -7.51 22.72 -7.94
CA THR A 64 -6.18 23.22 -7.60
C THR A 64 -5.15 22.37 -8.33
N SER A 65 -3.90 22.80 -8.41
CA SER A 65 -2.84 22.08 -9.10
C SER A 65 -1.90 21.40 -8.11
N LEU A 66 -1.67 20.10 -8.33
CA LEU A 66 -0.56 19.38 -7.73
C LEU A 66 0.62 19.39 -8.70
N THR A 67 1.75 19.91 -8.27
CA THR A 67 3.00 19.87 -9.04
C THR A 67 3.74 18.57 -8.73
N VAL A 68 4.03 17.78 -9.76
CA VAL A 68 4.74 16.51 -9.67
C VAL A 68 5.91 16.48 -10.65
N ARG A 69 6.88 15.60 -10.41
CA ARG A 69 7.97 15.37 -11.37
C ARG A 69 7.40 14.85 -12.70
N SER A 70 7.98 15.27 -13.82
CA SER A 70 7.38 14.97 -15.13
C SER A 70 7.24 13.47 -15.44
N ASP A 71 8.19 12.65 -15.03
CA ASP A 71 8.12 11.19 -15.21
C ASP A 71 6.96 10.53 -14.45
N VAL A 72 6.55 11.10 -13.31
CA VAL A 72 5.34 10.68 -12.58
C VAL A 72 4.10 11.05 -13.36
N LYS A 73 4.05 12.27 -13.92
CA LYS A 73 2.93 12.71 -14.76
C LYS A 73 2.80 11.86 -16.02
N GLU A 74 3.89 11.66 -16.75
CA GLU A 74 3.94 10.80 -17.94
C GLU A 74 3.49 9.37 -17.61
N TRP A 75 3.89 8.85 -16.45
CA TRP A 75 3.44 7.54 -16.00
C TRP A 75 1.92 7.50 -15.75
N PHE A 76 1.33 8.55 -15.17
CA PHE A 76 -0.14 8.62 -15.07
C PHE A 76 -0.81 8.72 -16.43
N GLU A 77 -0.25 9.46 -17.39
CA GLU A 77 -0.79 9.59 -18.75
C GLU A 77 -0.78 8.24 -19.48
N VAL A 78 0.31 7.47 -19.36
CA VAL A 78 0.38 6.10 -19.90
C VAL A 78 -0.67 5.19 -19.26
N ASN A 79 -0.83 5.25 -17.93
CA ASN A 79 -1.86 4.45 -17.25
C ASN A 79 -3.28 4.88 -17.64
N TYR A 80 -3.51 6.16 -17.90
CA TYR A 80 -4.80 6.66 -18.36
C TYR A 80 -5.16 6.04 -19.71
N GLU A 81 -4.24 6.01 -20.68
CA GLU A 81 -4.52 5.40 -21.98
C GLU A 81 -4.87 3.90 -21.89
N ILE A 82 -4.22 3.19 -20.95
CA ILE A 82 -4.44 1.75 -20.75
C ILE A 82 -5.74 1.46 -19.98
N LEU A 83 -6.07 2.30 -18.98
CA LEU A 83 -7.11 1.99 -17.99
C LEU A 83 -8.37 2.86 -18.08
N LYS A 84 -8.41 3.86 -18.98
CA LYS A 84 -9.50 4.83 -19.10
C LYS A 84 -10.88 4.19 -19.16
N GLU A 85 -11.09 3.18 -20.00
CA GLU A 85 -12.40 2.53 -20.16
C GLU A 85 -12.87 1.86 -18.87
N LYS A 86 -11.96 1.18 -18.16
CA LYS A 86 -12.24 0.49 -16.91
C LYS A 86 -12.60 1.49 -15.80
N TYR A 87 -11.88 2.59 -15.73
CA TYR A 87 -12.10 3.66 -14.75
C TYR A 87 -13.34 4.50 -15.07
N GLU A 88 -13.64 4.73 -16.34
CA GLU A 88 -14.87 5.37 -16.78
C GLU A 88 -16.09 4.52 -16.41
N LYS A 89 -16.06 3.21 -16.70
CA LYS A 89 -17.15 2.30 -16.37
C LYS A 89 -17.44 2.23 -14.87
N LYS A 90 -16.41 2.17 -14.03
CA LYS A 90 -16.60 2.03 -12.57
C LYS A 90 -16.88 3.36 -11.87
N TYR A 91 -16.14 4.40 -12.21
CA TYR A 91 -16.12 5.65 -11.44
C TYR A 91 -16.62 6.87 -12.21
N LYS A 92 -17.01 6.72 -13.48
CA LYS A 92 -17.34 7.85 -14.37
C LYS A 92 -16.18 8.83 -14.51
N ALA A 93 -14.96 8.32 -14.45
CA ALA A 93 -13.72 9.08 -14.65
C ALA A 93 -13.45 9.33 -16.14
N ASN A 94 -14.25 10.22 -16.73
CA ASN A 94 -14.28 10.52 -18.15
C ASN A 94 -13.19 11.48 -18.66
N ASN A 95 -12.18 11.78 -17.83
CA ASN A 95 -11.05 12.61 -18.22
C ASN A 95 -9.82 12.28 -17.37
N PHE A 96 -8.64 12.72 -17.84
CA PHE A 96 -7.36 12.49 -17.19
C PHE A 96 -7.34 12.96 -15.73
N THR A 97 -7.85 14.15 -15.44
CA THR A 97 -7.85 14.72 -14.08
C THR A 97 -8.62 13.86 -13.09
N LYS A 98 -9.83 13.44 -13.46
CA LYS A 98 -10.61 12.51 -12.63
C LYS A 98 -9.88 11.19 -12.52
N PHE A 99 -9.42 10.62 -13.63
CA PHE A 99 -8.68 9.36 -13.61
C PHE A 99 -7.49 9.42 -12.64
N ALA A 100 -6.61 10.42 -12.78
CA ALA A 100 -5.42 10.58 -11.95
C ALA A 100 -5.79 10.71 -10.47
N SER A 101 -6.85 11.47 -10.16
CA SER A 101 -7.37 11.60 -8.79
C SER A 101 -7.73 10.25 -8.17
N ILE A 102 -8.53 9.44 -8.88
CA ILE A 102 -8.98 8.14 -8.38
C ILE A 102 -7.84 7.13 -8.37
N PHE A 103 -6.99 7.16 -9.40
CA PHE A 103 -5.87 6.27 -9.54
C PHE A 103 -4.87 6.45 -8.39
N MET A 104 -4.57 7.69 -7.99
CA MET A 104 -3.76 7.95 -6.79
C MET A 104 -4.39 7.39 -5.52
N LEU A 105 -5.69 7.58 -5.30
CA LEU A 105 -6.37 7.01 -4.14
C LEU A 105 -6.32 5.47 -4.15
N ASN A 106 -6.55 4.85 -5.30
CA ASN A 106 -6.39 3.39 -5.47
C ASN A 106 -4.94 2.93 -5.24
N MET A 107 -3.93 3.74 -5.57
CA MET A 107 -2.53 3.41 -5.28
C MET A 107 -2.27 3.38 -3.77
N PHE A 108 -2.82 4.33 -3.01
CA PHE A 108 -2.69 4.37 -1.56
C PHE A 108 -3.43 3.19 -0.91
N GLU A 109 -4.67 2.94 -1.33
CA GLU A 109 -5.45 1.80 -0.85
C GLU A 109 -4.75 0.46 -1.16
N SER A 110 -4.19 0.30 -2.36
CA SER A 110 -3.40 -0.90 -2.69
C SER A 110 -2.16 -1.07 -1.83
N LYS A 111 -1.50 0.02 -1.46
CA LYS A 111 -0.36 -0.02 -0.56
C LYS A 111 -0.80 -0.40 0.86
N ALA A 112 -1.89 0.19 1.36
CA ALA A 112 -2.44 -0.15 2.66
C ALA A 112 -2.81 -1.65 2.72
N VAL A 113 -3.49 -2.16 1.70
CA VAL A 113 -3.84 -3.59 1.61
C VAL A 113 -2.61 -4.49 1.49
N SER A 114 -1.58 -4.11 0.74
CA SER A 114 -0.35 -4.90 0.66
C SER A 114 0.43 -4.90 1.97
N GLN A 115 0.42 -3.80 2.72
CA GLN A 115 1.04 -3.71 4.05
C GLN A 115 0.24 -4.41 5.15
N ASN A 116 -1.09 -4.48 5.06
CA ASN A 116 -1.92 -5.20 6.03
C ASN A 116 -1.67 -6.72 6.02
N ASN A 117 -1.06 -7.25 4.95
CA ASN A 117 -0.66 -8.65 4.86
C ASN A 117 0.84 -8.87 5.19
N ILE A 118 1.58 -7.82 5.53
CA ILE A 118 2.98 -7.90 5.93
C ILE A 118 3.02 -7.70 7.45
N ILE A 119 3.45 -8.74 8.17
CA ILE A 119 3.75 -8.61 9.60
C ILE A 119 4.95 -7.67 9.73
N LYS A 120 4.70 -6.39 10.04
CA LYS A 120 5.74 -5.41 10.36
C LYS A 120 6.29 -5.75 11.76
N LEU A 121 7.28 -6.63 11.80
CA LEU A 121 8.06 -6.89 13.01
C LEU A 121 9.07 -5.76 13.22
N LYS A 122 9.20 -5.25 14.44
CA LYS A 122 10.37 -4.43 14.76
C LYS A 122 11.62 -5.31 14.63
N GLU A 123 12.78 -4.70 14.42
CA GLU A 123 14.04 -5.46 14.31
C GLU A 123 14.27 -6.40 15.50
N ALA A 124 13.94 -5.94 16.72
CA ALA A 124 13.99 -6.76 17.93
C ALA A 124 13.02 -7.96 17.87
N ASP A 125 11.79 -7.75 17.37
CA ASP A 125 10.79 -8.81 17.24
C ASP A 125 11.17 -9.82 16.16
N PHE A 126 11.81 -9.36 15.08
CA PHE A 126 12.35 -10.21 14.03
C PHE A 126 13.54 -11.04 14.53
N ALA A 127 14.48 -10.41 15.24
CA ALA A 127 15.61 -11.09 15.85
C ALA A 127 15.15 -12.15 16.85
N TRP A 128 14.12 -11.83 17.66
CA TRP A 128 13.47 -12.79 18.54
C TRP A 128 12.86 -13.95 17.74
N LEU A 129 12.10 -13.70 16.68
CA LEU A 129 11.49 -14.75 15.86
C LEU A 129 12.53 -15.65 15.18
N VAL A 130 13.65 -15.09 14.72
CA VAL A 130 14.79 -15.86 14.19
C VAL A 130 15.44 -16.70 15.30
N SER A 131 15.53 -16.18 16.52
CA SER A 131 16.05 -16.95 17.66
C SER A 131 15.15 -18.15 18.01
N GLU A 132 13.83 -17.95 18.01
CA GLU A 132 12.84 -19.02 18.23
C GLU A 132 12.91 -20.07 17.12
N TYR A 133 13.03 -19.64 15.86
CA TYR A 133 13.23 -20.57 14.74
C TYR A 133 14.48 -21.44 14.95
N ASN A 134 15.61 -20.83 15.30
CA ASN A 134 16.84 -21.59 15.50
C ASN A 134 16.76 -22.58 16.67
N GLN A 135 16.00 -22.26 17.71
CA GLN A 135 15.78 -23.15 18.85
C GLN A 135 14.82 -24.31 18.50
N ARG A 136 13.75 -24.04 17.75
CA ARG A 136 12.63 -24.97 17.55
C ARG A 136 12.58 -25.61 16.18
N LYS A 137 13.49 -25.28 15.25
CA LYS A 137 13.46 -25.78 13.87
C LYS A 137 13.38 -27.31 13.76
N LYS A 138 14.06 -28.06 14.62
CA LYS A 138 14.06 -29.54 14.57
C LYS A 138 12.72 -30.13 15.01
N GLU A 139 12.11 -29.52 16.03
CA GLU A 139 10.78 -29.90 16.53
C GLU A 139 9.73 -29.60 15.46
N TYR A 140 9.73 -28.38 14.93
CA TYR A 140 8.79 -27.95 13.90
C TYR A 140 8.96 -28.68 12.55
N GLU A 141 10.19 -29.07 12.20
CA GLU A 141 10.44 -29.93 11.04
C GLU A 141 9.83 -31.33 11.24
N THR A 142 9.91 -31.88 12.45
CA THR A 142 9.40 -33.22 12.77
C THR A 142 7.87 -33.25 12.87
N GLU A 143 7.28 -32.25 13.51
CA GLU A 143 5.84 -32.22 13.82
C GLU A 143 4.99 -31.63 12.68
N TYR A 144 5.52 -30.62 11.98
CA TYR A 144 4.76 -29.86 10.98
C TYR A 144 5.38 -29.90 9.59
N GLY A 145 6.52 -30.59 9.39
CA GLY A 145 7.21 -30.65 8.10
C GLY A 145 7.83 -29.30 7.69
N VAL A 146 8.05 -28.40 8.64
CA VAL A 146 8.54 -27.04 8.41
C VAL A 146 10.02 -27.08 8.01
N LYS A 147 10.34 -26.61 6.79
CA LYS A 147 11.73 -26.61 6.27
C LYS A 147 12.35 -25.23 6.10
N THR A 148 11.56 -24.17 6.13
CA THR A 148 12.03 -22.79 5.94
C THR A 148 11.59 -21.88 7.08
N PHE A 149 12.29 -20.76 7.25
CA PHE A 149 11.96 -19.76 8.26
C PHE A 149 10.57 -19.15 8.03
N GLU A 150 10.21 -18.89 6.78
CA GLU A 150 8.91 -18.30 6.42
C GLU A 150 7.77 -19.25 6.81
N HIS A 151 7.92 -20.54 6.50
CA HIS A 151 6.92 -21.54 6.87
C HIS A 151 6.85 -21.74 8.40
N PHE A 152 7.98 -21.62 9.10
CA PHE A 152 8.00 -21.59 10.56
C PHE A 152 7.24 -20.39 11.11
N ALA A 153 7.52 -19.19 10.60
CA ALA A 153 6.91 -17.96 11.07
C ALA A 153 5.39 -18.00 10.94
N ASP A 154 4.87 -18.49 9.79
CA ASP A 154 3.44 -18.61 9.56
C ASP A 154 2.76 -19.57 10.56
N VAL A 155 3.32 -20.77 10.75
CA VAL A 155 2.75 -21.78 11.67
C VAL A 155 2.89 -21.32 13.12
N PHE A 156 4.06 -20.84 13.51
CA PHE A 156 4.38 -20.45 14.88
C PHE A 156 3.55 -19.25 15.35
N LEU A 157 3.44 -18.21 14.52
CA LEU A 157 2.66 -17.02 14.89
C LEU A 157 1.17 -17.32 14.99
N LYS A 158 0.65 -18.22 14.14
CA LYS A 158 -0.73 -18.69 14.22
C LYS A 158 -1.00 -19.39 15.55
N GLU A 159 -0.14 -20.32 15.95
CA GLU A 159 -0.27 -21.03 17.23
C GLU A 159 -0.20 -20.08 18.43
N LEU A 160 0.72 -19.12 18.38
CA LEU A 160 0.88 -18.12 19.43
C LEU A 160 -0.40 -17.28 19.60
N LEU A 161 -1.03 -16.91 18.48
CA LEU A 161 -2.27 -16.14 18.46
C LEU A 161 -3.47 -16.97 18.97
N GLU A 162 -3.56 -18.24 18.62
CA GLU A 162 -4.55 -19.18 19.14
C GLU A 162 -4.42 -19.38 20.66
N ARG A 163 -3.18 -19.50 21.17
CA ARG A 163 -2.90 -19.58 22.62
C ARG A 163 -3.32 -18.30 23.35
N ILE A 164 -2.99 -17.12 22.80
CA ILE A 164 -3.41 -15.83 23.38
C ILE A 164 -4.94 -15.73 23.42
N ASN A 165 -5.62 -16.10 22.34
CA ASN A 165 -7.08 -16.06 22.28
C ASN A 165 -7.72 -17.02 23.29
N SER A 166 -7.13 -18.20 23.47
CA SER A 166 -7.59 -19.18 24.47
C SER A 166 -7.37 -18.66 25.89
N ALA A 167 -6.20 -18.10 26.18
CA ALA A 167 -5.89 -17.49 27.47
C ALA A 167 -6.82 -16.32 27.80
N LYS A 168 -7.11 -15.45 26.83
CA LYS A 168 -8.08 -14.35 27.00
C LYS A 168 -9.45 -14.89 27.40
N LYS A 169 -9.97 -15.91 26.70
CA LYS A 169 -11.27 -16.51 27.01
C LYS A 169 -11.35 -17.05 28.44
N ILE A 170 -10.29 -17.70 28.91
CA ILE A 170 -10.19 -18.25 30.28
C ILE A 170 -10.15 -17.13 31.33
N LEU A 171 -9.46 -16.02 31.05
CA LEU A 171 -9.31 -14.89 31.99
C LEU A 171 -10.52 -13.94 32.03
N THR A 172 -11.42 -14.03 31.05
CA THR A 172 -12.70 -13.28 31.02
C THR A 172 -13.90 -14.07 31.57
N LEU A 173 -13.66 -15.27 32.10
CA LEU A 173 -14.60 -16.03 32.95
C LEU A 173 -14.43 -15.60 34.42
#